data_AF-A0A1V5RVG3-F1
#
_entry.id   AF-A0A1V5RVG3-F1
#
_cell.length_a   1.000
_cell.length_b   1.000
_cell.length_c   1.000
_cell.angle_alpha   90.00
_cell.angle_beta   90.00
_cell.angle_gamma   90.00
#
_symmetry.space_group_name_H-M   'P 1'
#
loop_
_entity.id
_entity.type
_entity.pdbx_description
1 polymer ?
#
loop_
_entity_poly.entity_id
_entity_poly.type
_entity_poly.pdbx_seq_one_letter_code
_entity_poly.pdbx_strand_id
1 'polypeptide(L)' 'MSDAELAARRKEEEARGKDAFKPKGRNREISKSLKAYASLVSSADKGAVRLID' A
#
# COMPACT_ATOMS: atom_id res chain seq x y z
N MET A 1 20.11 -2.60 -7.18
CA MET A 1 19.02 -3.57 -7.41
C MET A 1 18.76 -3.62 -8.91
N SER A 2 18.68 -4.82 -9.48
CA SER A 2 18.31 -5.03 -10.87
C SER A 2 16.80 -5.25 -11.02
N ASP A 3 16.27 -5.05 -12.23
CA ASP A 3 14.87 -5.34 -12.54
C ASP A 3 14.53 -6.82 -12.29
N ALA A 4 15.47 -7.71 -12.57
CA ALA A 4 15.32 -9.15 -12.32
C ALA A 4 15.13 -9.46 -10.82
N GLU A 5 15.90 -8.80 -9.95
CA GLU A 5 15.75 -8.95 -8.50
C GLU A 5 14.42 -8.40 -7.99
N LEU A 6 13.96 -7.26 -8.51
CA LEU A 6 12.65 -6.69 -8.14
C LEU A 6 11.50 -7.60 -8.60
N ALA A 7 11.61 -8.16 -9.81
CA ALA A 7 10.63 -9.11 -10.32
C ALA A 7 10.58 -10.39 -9.47
N ALA A 8 11.74 -10.91 -9.04
CA ALA A 8 11.80 -12.07 -8.14
C ALA A 8 11.09 -11.79 -6.80
N ARG A 9 11.40 -10.65 -6.16
CA ARG A 9 10.74 -10.24 -4.90
C ARG A 9 9.24 -10.07 -5.06
N ARG A 10 8.78 -9.54 -6.20
CA ARG A 10 7.35 -9.40 -6.49
C ARG A 10 6.67 -10.76 -6.61
N LYS A 11 7.27 -11.73 -7.30
CA LYS A 11 6.75 -13.10 -7.41
C LYS A 11 6.67 -13.81 -6.07
N GLU A 12 7.71 -13.67 -5.23
CA GLU A 12 7.72 -14.21 -3.87
C GLU A 12 6.59 -13.61 -3.02
N GLU A 13 6.32 -12.31 -3.17
CA GLU A 13 5.26 -11.65 -2.43
C GLU A 13 3.86 -12.06 -2.95
N GLU A 14 3.68 -12.16 -4.28
CA GLU A 14 2.45 -12.66 -4.91
C GLU A 14 2.12 -14.10 -4.49
N ALA A 15 3.13 -14.95 -4.29
CA ALA A 15 2.96 -16.33 -3.82
C ALA A 15 2.32 -16.42 -2.42
N ARG A 16 2.34 -15.33 -1.63
CA ARG A 16 1.65 -15.26 -0.33
C ARG A 16 0.14 -15.07 -0.44
N GLY A 17 -0.39 -14.91 -1.65
CA GLY A 17 -1.82 -14.86 -1.93
C GLY A 17 -2.54 -13.73 -1.17
N LYS A 18 -3.49 -14.08 -0.29
CA LYS A 18 -4.28 -13.09 0.48
C LYS A 18 -3.44 -12.24 1.42
N ASP A 19 -2.25 -12.70 1.78
CA ASP A 19 -1.32 -12.00 2.67
C ASP A 19 -0.21 -11.29 1.90
N ALA A 20 -0.26 -11.30 0.56
CA ALA A 20 0.63 -10.53 -0.29
C ALA A 20 0.46 -9.03 -0.06
N PHE A 21 1.58 -8.31 -0.09
CA PHE A 21 1.71 -6.86 0.11
C PHE A 21 1.18 -6.36 1.46
N LYS A 22 0.95 -7.28 2.41
CA LYS A 22 0.53 -6.95 3.77
C LYS A 22 1.72 -7.00 4.74
N PRO A 23 1.88 -5.97 5.58
CA PRO A 23 2.92 -5.92 6.59
C PRO A 23 2.70 -7.03 7.64
N LYS A 24 3.76 -7.78 7.95
CA LYS A 24 3.73 -8.82 8.98
C LYS A 24 3.78 -8.18 10.38
N GLY A 25 2.89 -8.58 11.29
CA GLY A 25 2.93 -8.15 12.71
C GLY A 25 2.51 -6.70 13.00
N ARG A 26 1.90 -5.99 12.06
CA ARG A 26 1.45 -4.60 12.30
C ARG A 26 0.10 -4.58 13.01
N ASN A 27 0.10 -4.29 14.31
CA ASN A 27 -1.12 -4.07 15.09
C ASN A 27 -1.27 -2.58 15.46
N ARG A 28 -1.90 -1.79 14.58
CA ARG A 28 -2.21 -0.38 14.84
C ARG A 28 -3.70 -0.15 14.64
N GLU A 29 -4.33 0.52 15.60
CA GLU A 29 -5.71 0.98 15.45
C GLU A 29 -5.77 2.14 14.44
N ILE A 30 -6.68 2.06 13.47
CA ILE A 30 -6.86 3.08 12.45
C ILE A 30 -8.27 3.64 12.60
N SER A 31 -8.35 4.94 12.90
CA SER A 31 -9.63 5.64 13.05
C SER A 31 -10.45 5.62 11.76
N LYS A 32 -11.77 5.80 11.88
CA LYS A 32 -12.67 5.89 10.72
C LYS A 32 -12.30 7.06 9.79
N SER A 33 -11.89 8.19 10.36
CA SER A 33 -11.47 9.36 9.59
C SER A 33 -10.20 9.10 8.76
N LEU A 34 -9.22 8.40 9.32
CA LEU A 34 -7.99 8.03 8.60
C LEU A 34 -8.27 7.02 7.48
N LYS A 35 -9.21 6.09 7.67
CA LYS A 35 -9.64 5.17 6.61
C LYS A 35 -10.27 5.93 5.44
N ALA A 36 -11.20 6.84 5.73
CA ALA A 36 -11.86 7.66 4.71
C ALA A 36 -10.87 8.55 3.94
N TYR A 37 -9.91 9.16 4.66
CA TYR A 37 -8.85 9.95 4.04
C TYR A 37 -8.01 9.11 3.07
N ALA A 38 -7.56 7.94 3.49
CA ALA A 38 -6.71 7.07 2.69
C ALA A 38 -7.38 6.58 1.39
N SER A 39 -8.72 6.53 1.35
CA SER A 39 -9.47 6.16 0.15
C SER A 39 -9.55 7.24 -0.92
N LEU A 40 -9.34 8.51 -0.56
CA LEU A 40 -9.56 9.66 -1.45
C LEU A 40 -8.28 10.45 -1.75
N VAL A 41 -7.23 10.25 -0.98
CA VAL A 41 -6.00 11.04 -1.06
C VAL A 41 -5.18 10.68 -2.31
N SER A 42 -4.66 11.70 -3.00
CA SER A 42 -3.72 11.54 -4.10
C SER A 42 -2.34 11.10 -3.59
N SER A 43 -1.50 10.67 -4.52
CA SER A 43 -0.08 10.44 -4.24
C SER A 43 0.61 11.72 -3.75
N ALA A 44 1.69 11.55 -2.98
CA ALA A 44 2.40 12.64 -2.32
C ALA A 44 3.10 13.60 -3.32
N ASP A 45 3.56 13.08 -4.47
CA ASP A 45 4.07 13.87 -5.59
C ASP A 45 3.02 14.83 -6.17
N LYS A 46 1.73 14.47 -6.07
CA LYS A 46 0.59 15.32 -6.45
C LYS A 46 0.07 16.20 -5.32
N GLY A 47 0.81 16.27 -4.19
CA GLY A 47 0.47 17.12 -3.06
C GLY A 47 -0.50 16.50 -2.03
N ALA A 48 -0.78 15.19 -2.13
CA ALA A 48 -1.68 14.48 -1.21
C ALA A 48 -3.06 15.16 -1.03
N VAL A 49 -3.61 15.71 -2.12
CA VAL A 49 -4.92 16.36 -2.12
C VAL A 49 -6.03 15.30 -2.16
N ARG A 50 -7.21 15.61 -1.63
CA ARG A 50 -8.36 14.71 -1.73
C ARG A 50 -8.99 14.85 -3.11
N LEU A 51 -9.12 13.73 -3.81
CA LEU A 51 -9.85 13.64 -5.05
C LEU A 51 -11.33 13.53 -4.69
N ILE A 52 -12.05 14.64 -4.82
CA ILE A 52 -13.49 14.75 -4.64
C ILE A 52 -14.03 15.18 -6.00
N ASP A 53 -14.52 14.22 -6.78
CA ASP A 53 -15.36 14.43 -7.96
C ASP A 53 -16.77 13.90 -7.66
#